data_AF-A0A3R6PF79-F1
#
_entry.id   AF-A0A3R6PF79-F1
#
_cell.length_a   1.000
_cell.length_b   1.000
_cell.length_c   1.000
_cell.angle_alpha   90.00
_cell.angle_beta   90.00
_cell.angle_gamma   90.00
#
_symmetry.space_group_name_H-M   'P 1'
#
loop_
_entity.id
_entity.type
_entity.pdbx_description
1 polymer ?
#
loop_
_entity_poly.entity_id
_entity_poly.type
_entity_poly.pdbx_seq_one_letter_code
_entity_poly.pdbx_strand_id
1 'polypeptide(L)'
;MAIIMVGAISLIYSAFSISLSERTKQMGLLKSIGATKKQIRHSVVFEACVLCMVGIPLGIAAGLGGIGITLHGISGLLLKLWSEDTPLRIHLVVTWQAIAIAVIVSFITVLISAMIPAAKAVRIPAIQAIRQSDDIKIRAGKVKTSGLTYKLFGFSGMLASKNFKRNRKKYRTTVFSLFISIVLFVSATSSVVI
;
A
#
# COMPACT_ATOMS: atom_id res chain seq x y z
N MET A 1 8.14 -5.99 -13.36
CA MET A 1 8.56 -6.29 -11.97
C MET A 1 8.66 -5.06 -11.05
N ALA A 2 9.41 -4.01 -11.42
CA ALA A 2 9.57 -2.83 -10.56
C ALA A 2 8.25 -2.15 -10.14
N ILE A 3 7.28 -2.03 -11.06
CA ILE A 3 5.97 -1.41 -10.78
C ILE A 3 5.19 -2.20 -9.71
N ILE A 4 5.21 -3.53 -9.80
CA ILE A 4 4.51 -4.42 -8.84
C ILE A 4 5.15 -4.30 -7.46
N MET A 5 6.50 -4.29 -7.39
CA MET A 5 7.22 -4.15 -6.13
C MET A 5 6.93 -2.79 -5.46
N VAL A 6 6.97 -1.70 -6.24
CA VAL A 6 6.64 -0.36 -5.75
C VAL A 6 5.18 -0.28 -5.31
N GLY A 7 4.25 -0.88 -6.06
CA GLY A 7 2.83 -0.98 -5.71
C GLY A 7 2.61 -1.70 -4.38
N ALA A 8 3.21 -2.87 -4.20
CA ALA A 8 3.12 -3.65 -2.98
C ALA A 8 3.66 -2.88 -1.76
N ILE A 9 4.85 -2.28 -1.89
CA ILE A 9 5.46 -1.45 -0.82
C ILE A 9 4.53 -0.28 -0.46
N SER A 10 3.98 0.40 -1.45
CA SER A 10 3.09 1.55 -1.24
C SER A 10 1.76 1.16 -0.56
N LEU A 11 1.20 0.01 -0.93
CA LEU A 11 -0.02 -0.54 -0.33
C LEU A 11 0.21 -0.92 1.14
N ILE A 12 1.29 -1.67 1.41
CA ILE A 12 1.68 -2.07 2.77
C ILE A 12 1.92 -0.82 3.63
N TYR A 13 2.69 0.15 3.12
CA TYR A 13 2.94 1.42 3.80
C TYR A 13 1.64 2.14 4.16
N SER A 14 0.71 2.21 3.22
CA SER A 14 -0.57 2.91 3.41
C SER A 14 -1.44 2.20 4.44
N ALA A 15 -1.51 0.88 4.41
CA ALA A 15 -2.26 0.08 5.39
C ALA A 15 -1.71 0.27 6.81
N PHE A 16 -0.39 0.14 7.01
CA PHE A 16 0.23 0.41 8.31
C PHE A 16 0.07 1.88 8.73
N SER A 17 0.17 2.83 7.80
CA SER A 17 -0.04 4.24 8.11
C SER A 17 -1.47 4.51 8.61
N ILE A 18 -2.48 3.83 8.06
CA ILE A 18 -3.88 3.96 8.49
C ILE A 18 -4.04 3.32 9.88
N SER A 19 -3.60 2.07 10.06
CA SER A 19 -3.71 1.35 11.33
C SER A 19 -3.03 2.09 12.49
N LEU A 20 -1.84 2.64 12.26
CA LEU A 20 -1.15 3.45 13.28
C LEU A 20 -1.85 4.78 13.52
N SER A 21 -2.43 5.39 12.48
CA SER A 21 -3.20 6.63 12.63
C SER A 21 -4.39 6.44 13.55
N GLU A 22 -5.14 5.35 13.38
CA GLU A 22 -6.29 4.99 14.22
C GLU A 22 -5.87 4.75 15.69
N ARG A 23 -4.69 4.18 15.91
CA ARG A 23 -4.13 3.89 17.24
C ARG A 23 -3.28 5.02 17.82
N THR A 24 -3.24 6.20 17.18
CA THR A 24 -2.41 7.33 17.62
C THR A 24 -2.73 7.76 19.06
N LYS A 25 -4.01 7.78 19.44
CA LYS A 25 -4.44 8.15 20.81
C LYS A 25 -3.94 7.15 21.85
N GLN A 26 -4.02 5.85 21.57
CA GLN A 26 -3.50 4.80 22.44
C GLN A 26 -1.98 4.92 22.63
N MET A 27 -1.24 5.14 21.54
CA MET A 27 0.21 5.40 21.61
C MET A 27 0.54 6.69 22.37
N GLY A 28 -0.30 7.72 22.26
CA GLY A 28 -0.19 8.96 23.01
C GLY A 28 -0.38 8.75 24.51
N LEU A 29 -1.37 7.97 24.92
CA LEU A 29 -1.62 7.59 26.31
C LEU A 29 -0.46 6.76 26.87
N LEU A 30 0.04 5.78 26.12
CA LEU A 30 1.20 4.97 26.52
C LEU A 30 2.44 5.84 26.75
N LYS A 31 2.68 6.83 25.88
CA LYS A 31 3.75 7.83 26.06
C LYS A 31 3.56 8.69 27.30
N SER A 32 2.32 9.06 27.63
CA SER A 32 2.03 9.87 28.83
C SER A 32 2.35 9.14 30.13
N ILE A 33 2.29 7.80 30.14
CA ILE A 33 2.65 6.95 31.29
C ILE A 33 4.16 6.62 31.30
N GLY A 34 4.94 7.13 30.32
CA GLY A 34 6.40 6.98 30.28
C GLY A 34 6.93 5.93 29.29
N ALA A 35 6.08 5.41 28.39
CA ALA A 35 6.55 4.44 27.40
C ALA A 35 7.66 5.00 26.50
N THR A 36 8.72 4.21 26.34
CA THR A 36 9.89 4.61 25.56
C THR A 36 9.63 4.47 24.06
N LYS A 37 10.24 5.32 23.24
CA LYS A 37 10.21 5.26 21.76
C LYS A 37 10.50 3.87 21.18
N LYS A 38 11.38 3.11 21.85
CA LYS A 38 11.76 1.74 21.47
C LYS A 38 10.63 0.72 21.72
N GLN A 39 9.89 0.84 22.82
CA GLN A 39 8.76 -0.05 23.14
C GLN A 39 7.65 0.08 22.10
N ILE A 40 7.32 1.31 21.72
CA ILE A 40 6.30 1.58 20.68
C ILE A 40 6.75 1.00 19.33
N ARG A 41 8.03 1.19 18.96
CA ARG A 41 8.57 0.64 17.71
C ARG A 41 8.54 -0.90 17.72
N HIS A 42 8.92 -1.54 18.82
CA HIS A 42 8.87 -3.00 18.95
C HIS A 42 7.44 -3.53 18.87
N SER A 43 6.45 -2.83 19.44
CA SER A 43 5.04 -3.21 19.32
C SER A 43 4.59 -3.28 17.86
N VAL A 44 4.96 -2.30 17.03
CA VAL A 44 4.60 -2.29 15.60
C VAL A 44 5.33 -3.39 14.82
N VAL A 45 6.61 -3.64 15.14
CA VAL A 45 7.37 -4.74 14.52
C VAL A 45 6.77 -6.09 14.90
N PHE A 46 6.33 -6.25 16.15
CA PHE A 46 5.67 -7.46 16.60
C PHE A 46 4.35 -7.69 15.86
N GLU A 47 3.51 -6.66 15.71
CA GLU A 47 2.30 -6.73 14.87
C GLU A 47 2.63 -7.14 13.43
N ALA A 48 3.67 -6.54 12.83
CA ALA A 48 4.12 -6.90 11.49
C ALA A 48 4.58 -8.36 11.40
N CYS A 49 5.32 -8.86 12.40
CA CYS A 49 5.75 -10.26 12.45
C CYS A 49 4.56 -11.23 12.53
N VAL A 50 3.56 -10.93 13.37
CA VAL A 50 2.34 -11.74 13.49
C VAL A 50 1.58 -11.75 12.16
N LEU A 51 1.45 -10.60 11.50
CA LEU A 51 0.83 -10.50 10.18
C LEU A 51 1.61 -11.29 9.11
N CYS A 52 2.94 -11.26 9.13
CA CYS A 52 3.77 -12.05 8.22
C CYS A 52 3.61 -13.56 8.45
N MET A 53 3.53 -13.99 9.72
CA MET A 53 3.40 -15.39 10.08
C MET A 53 2.12 -16.02 9.50
N VAL A 54 1.05 -15.24 9.36
CA VAL A 54 -0.21 -15.70 8.75
C VAL A 54 -0.26 -15.39 7.25
N GLY A 55 0.19 -14.20 6.84
CA GLY A 55 0.08 -13.71 5.47
C GLY A 55 1.00 -14.40 4.48
N ILE A 56 2.23 -14.76 4.88
CA ILE A 56 3.18 -15.42 3.98
C ILE A 56 2.72 -16.85 3.62
N PRO A 57 2.32 -17.71 4.59
CA PRO A 57 1.79 -19.03 4.26
C PRO A 57 0.54 -18.97 3.39
N LEU A 58 -0.40 -18.07 3.70
CA LEU A 58 -1.61 -17.89 2.89
C LEU A 58 -1.29 -17.39 1.49
N GLY A 59 -0.32 -16.47 1.35
CA GLY A 59 0.13 -15.96 0.06
C GLY A 59 0.78 -17.05 -0.80
N ILE A 60 1.62 -17.90 -0.20
CA ILE A 60 2.24 -19.04 -0.88
C ILE A 60 1.17 -20.06 -1.29
N ALA A 61 0.25 -20.42 -0.39
CA ALA A 61 -0.83 -21.34 -0.68
C ALA A 61 -1.74 -20.84 -1.81
N ALA A 62 -2.13 -19.55 -1.77
CA ALA A 62 -2.92 -18.92 -2.82
C ALA A 62 -2.14 -18.78 -4.13
N GLY A 63 -0.83 -18.53 -4.08
CA GLY A 63 0.03 -18.45 -5.27
C GLY A 63 0.17 -19.80 -5.97
N LEU A 64 0.49 -20.85 -5.20
CA LEU A 64 0.57 -22.23 -5.72
C LEU A 64 -0.78 -22.73 -6.22
N GLY A 65 -1.86 -22.47 -5.47
CA GLY A 65 -3.22 -22.81 -5.89
C GLY A 65 -3.65 -22.06 -7.14
N GLY A 66 -3.34 -20.77 -7.23
CA GLY A 66 -3.62 -19.94 -8.40
C GLY A 66 -2.90 -20.44 -9.65
N ILE A 67 -1.61 -20.78 -9.54
CA ILE A 67 -0.86 -21.38 -10.65
C ILE A 67 -1.44 -22.75 -11.03
N GLY A 68 -1.83 -23.58 -10.05
CA GLY A 68 -2.47 -24.87 -10.31
C GLY A 68 -3.79 -24.74 -11.10
N ILE A 69 -4.64 -23.79 -10.70
CA ILE A 69 -5.92 -23.53 -11.36
C ILE A 69 -5.72 -22.93 -12.76
N THR A 70 -4.80 -21.98 -12.93
CA THR A 70 -4.54 -21.38 -14.25
C THR A 70 -3.94 -22.39 -15.21
N LEU A 71 -3.02 -23.25 -14.77
CA LEU A 71 -2.48 -24.32 -15.61
C LEU A 71 -3.56 -25.34 -16.02
N HIS A 72 -4.46 -25.72 -15.12
CA HIS A 72 -5.58 -26.61 -15.45
C HIS A 72 -6.58 -25.95 -16.42
N GLY A 73 -6.91 -24.67 -16.20
CA GLY A 73 -7.86 -23.94 -17.05
C GLY A 73 -7.31 -23.63 -18.44
N ILE A 74 -6.03 -23.24 -18.53
CA ILE A 74 -5.35 -22.95 -19.80
C ILE A 74 -5.10 -24.24 -20.58
N SER A 75 -4.71 -25.34 -19.93
CA SER A 75 -4.53 -26.63 -20.61
C SER A 75 -5.81 -27.09 -21.34
N GLY A 76 -6.99 -26.90 -20.73
CA GLY A 76 -8.27 -27.21 -21.37
C GLY A 76 -8.65 -26.30 -22.55
N LEU A 77 -8.13 -25.07 -22.59
CA LEU A 77 -8.38 -24.09 -23.64
C LEU A 77 -7.36 -24.19 -24.79
N LEU A 78 -6.10 -24.54 -24.46
CA LEU A 78 -5.02 -24.80 -25.42
C LEU A 78 -5.27 -26.09 -26.22
N LEU A 79 -5.76 -27.15 -25.56
CA LEU A 79 -6.17 -28.41 -26.21
C LEU A 79 -7.30 -28.25 -27.23
N LYS A 80 -8.11 -27.18 -27.11
CA LYS A 80 -9.17 -26.87 -28.08
C LYS A 80 -8.69 -26.02 -29.26
N LEU A 81 -7.54 -25.35 -29.13
CA LEU A 81 -6.97 -24.46 -30.17
C LEU A 81 -5.82 -25.11 -30.94
N TRP A 82 -5.12 -26.10 -30.36
CA TRP A 82 -3.95 -26.77 -30.95
C TRP A 82 -4.22 -28.27 -31.05
N SER A 83 -4.66 -28.73 -32.23
CA SER A 83 -4.90 -30.14 -32.55
C SER A 83 -3.62 -30.92 -32.93
N GLU A 84 -2.44 -30.50 -32.50
CA GLU A 84 -1.17 -31.16 -32.85
C GLU A 84 -0.38 -31.50 -31.59
N ASP A 85 0.03 -32.76 -31.53
CA ASP A 85 0.58 -33.53 -30.42
C ASP A 85 1.90 -32.98 -29.85
N THR A 86 1.86 -31.81 -29.21
CA THR A 86 2.93 -31.39 -28.30
C THR A 86 2.33 -31.04 -26.95
N PRO A 87 2.29 -31.99 -26.00
CA PRO A 87 1.94 -31.66 -24.64
C PRO A 87 3.08 -30.83 -24.06
N LEU A 88 3.02 -29.51 -24.21
CA LEU A 88 3.83 -28.56 -23.46
C LEU A 88 3.38 -28.66 -21.99
N ARG A 89 3.85 -29.72 -21.33
CA ARG A 89 3.71 -29.91 -19.90
C ARG A 89 4.62 -28.88 -19.24
N ILE A 90 4.08 -27.71 -18.98
CA ILE A 90 4.71 -26.70 -18.14
C ILE A 90 4.78 -27.31 -16.74
N HIS A 91 5.90 -27.96 -16.44
CA HIS A 91 6.15 -28.52 -15.12
C HIS A 91 6.43 -27.37 -14.16
N LEU A 92 5.56 -27.21 -13.17
CA LEU A 92 5.79 -26.29 -12.08
C LEU A 92 6.88 -26.87 -11.17
N VAL A 93 8.13 -26.49 -11.42
CA VAL A 93 9.26 -26.86 -10.56
C VAL A 93 9.25 -25.93 -9.35
N VAL A 94 8.55 -26.33 -8.30
CA VAL A 94 8.57 -25.63 -7.01
C VAL A 94 9.79 -26.12 -6.22
N THR A 95 10.91 -25.43 -6.37
CA THR A 95 12.10 -25.71 -5.55
C THR A 95 11.91 -25.12 -4.14
N TRP A 96 12.26 -25.87 -3.10
CA TRP A 96 12.20 -25.38 -1.71
C TRP A 96 12.98 -24.07 -1.51
N GLN A 97 14.09 -23.91 -2.25
CA GLN A 97 14.91 -22.70 -2.28
C GLN A 97 14.12 -21.47 -2.77
N ALA A 98 13.25 -21.63 -3.77
CA ALA A 98 12.44 -20.54 -4.29
C ALA A 98 11.41 -20.06 -3.25
N ILE A 99 10.80 -21.00 -2.52
CA ILE A 99 9.90 -20.69 -1.40
C ILE A 99 10.68 -19.96 -0.30
N ALA A 100 11.85 -20.46 0.10
CA ALA A 100 12.67 -19.85 1.14
C ALA A 100 13.07 -18.40 0.77
N ILE A 101 13.50 -18.17 -0.48
CA ILE A 101 13.84 -16.82 -0.97
C ILE A 101 12.58 -15.93 -0.96
N ALA A 102 11.43 -16.43 -1.42
CA ALA A 102 10.19 -15.67 -1.42
C ALA A 102 9.75 -15.26 0.00
N VAL A 103 9.85 -16.17 0.98
CA VAL A 103 9.57 -15.90 2.40
C VAL A 103 10.49 -14.80 2.93
N ILE A 104 11.81 -14.92 2.70
CA ILE A 104 12.78 -13.95 3.20
C ILE A 104 12.55 -12.57 2.56
N VAL A 105 12.38 -12.51 1.24
CA VAL A 105 12.18 -11.25 0.51
C VAL A 105 10.87 -10.58 0.92
N SER A 106 9.78 -11.34 1.04
CA SER A 106 8.49 -10.80 1.46
C SER A 106 8.54 -10.28 2.90
N PHE A 107 9.15 -11.04 3.82
CA PHE A 107 9.33 -10.63 5.20
C PHE A 107 10.14 -9.33 5.33
N ILE A 108 11.29 -9.23 4.65
CA ILE A 108 12.11 -8.01 4.63
C ILE A 108 11.33 -6.83 4.04
N THR A 109 10.59 -7.06 2.96
CA THR A 109 9.78 -6.01 2.31
C THR A 109 8.70 -5.46 3.24
N VAL A 110 8.02 -6.33 3.99
CA VAL A 110 7.01 -5.91 4.98
C VAL A 110 7.66 -5.13 6.12
N LEU A 111 8.78 -5.61 6.66
CA LEU A 111 9.49 -4.93 7.74
C LEU A 111 9.94 -3.52 7.33
N ILE A 112 10.57 -3.38 6.17
CA ILE A 112 11.00 -2.06 5.67
C ILE A 112 9.80 -1.13 5.51
N SER A 113 8.72 -1.63 4.91
CA SER A 113 7.48 -0.87 4.70
C SER A 113 6.81 -0.43 6.00
N ALA A 114 6.84 -1.27 7.05
CA ALA A 114 6.26 -0.98 8.36
C ALA A 114 7.14 -0.08 9.23
N MET A 115 8.46 -0.13 9.08
CA MET A 115 9.41 0.66 9.87
C MET A 115 9.28 2.17 9.63
N ILE A 116 8.99 2.59 8.40
CA ILE A 116 8.82 4.01 8.04
C ILE A 116 7.63 4.65 8.78
N PRO A 117 6.39 4.11 8.69
CA PRO A 117 5.25 4.67 9.41
C PRO A 117 5.39 4.47 10.93
N ALA A 118 6.02 3.39 11.41
CA ALA A 118 6.34 3.22 12.83
C ALA A 118 7.24 4.35 13.37
N ALA A 119 8.32 4.66 12.66
CA ALA A 119 9.22 5.76 13.03
C ALA A 119 8.49 7.11 13.04
N LYS A 120 7.53 7.31 12.12
CA LYS A 120 6.71 8.51 12.04
C LYS A 120 5.73 8.62 13.22
N ALA A 121 5.06 7.54 13.61
CA ALA A 121 4.14 7.50 14.75
C ALA A 121 4.86 7.81 16.08
N VAL A 122 6.09 7.31 16.24
CA VAL A 122 6.93 7.59 17.41
C VAL A 122 7.30 9.07 17.53
N ARG A 123 7.32 9.85 16.45
CA ARG A 123 7.62 11.29 16.50
C ARG A 123 6.43 12.17 16.91
N ILE A 124 5.21 11.64 16.96
CA ILE A 124 4.03 12.40 17.34
C ILE A 124 4.05 12.67 18.87
N PRO A 125 4.00 13.94 19.33
CA PRO A 125 3.93 14.29 20.75
C PRO A 125 2.64 13.78 21.40
N ALA A 126 2.70 13.38 22.68
CA ALA A 126 1.53 12.86 23.41
C ALA A 126 0.35 13.85 23.41
N ILE A 127 0.63 15.14 23.62
CA ILE A 127 -0.40 16.18 23.61
C ILE A 127 -1.09 16.33 22.24
N GLN A 128 -0.36 16.18 21.13
CA GLN A 128 -0.94 16.22 19.78
C GLN A 128 -1.76 14.95 19.49
N ALA A 129 -1.25 13.80 19.92
CA ALA A 129 -1.94 12.52 19.78
C ALA A 129 -3.28 12.48 20.53
N ILE A 130 -3.36 13.11 21.71
CA ILE A 130 -4.57 13.17 22.52
C ILE A 130 -5.57 14.21 21.99
N ARG A 131 -5.10 15.39 21.55
CA ARG A 131 -5.98 16.43 21.01
C ARG A 131 -6.69 16.02 19.71
N GLN A 132 -6.16 15.06 18.94
CA GLN A 132 -6.65 14.64 17.61
C GLN A 132 -6.98 15.78 16.64
N SER A 133 -6.54 17.01 16.96
CA SER A 133 -6.71 18.18 16.15
C SER A 133 -5.41 18.33 15.38
N ASP A 134 -5.39 17.85 14.13
CA ASP A 134 -4.41 18.32 13.15
C ASP A 134 -4.70 19.81 12.93
N ASP A 135 -4.23 20.66 13.84
CA ASP A 135 -4.18 22.11 13.65
C ASP A 135 -3.21 22.36 12.49
N ILE A 136 -3.73 22.23 11.27
CA ILE A 136 -3.00 22.60 10.06
C ILE A 136 -2.77 24.10 10.20
N LYS A 137 -1.57 24.51 10.62
CA LYS A 137 -1.17 25.92 10.69
C LYS A 137 -1.16 26.50 9.27
N ILE A 138 -2.31 26.96 8.77
CA ILE A 138 -2.41 27.53 7.43
C ILE A 138 -2.13 29.02 7.51
N ARG A 139 -0.98 29.44 6.95
CA ARG A 139 -0.73 30.84 6.63
C ARG A 139 -1.68 31.26 5.52
N ALA A 140 -2.57 32.22 5.80
CA ALA A 140 -3.61 32.72 4.87
C ALA A 140 -3.08 33.06 3.46
N GLY A 141 -1.81 33.49 3.34
CA GLY A 141 -1.16 33.79 2.07
C GLY A 141 -0.96 32.62 1.10
N LYS A 142 -0.94 31.35 1.58
CA LYS A 142 -0.70 30.17 0.72
C LYS A 142 -1.93 29.66 -0.03
N VAL A 143 -3.11 30.22 0.22
CA VAL A 143 -4.39 29.75 -0.36
C VAL A 143 -5.01 30.76 -1.34
N LYS A 144 -4.26 31.79 -1.77
CA LYS A 144 -4.73 32.76 -2.77
C LYS A 144 -5.09 32.06 -4.09
N THR A 145 -6.25 32.41 -4.64
CA THR A 145 -6.75 31.93 -5.93
C THR A 145 -6.75 33.09 -6.92
N SER A 146 -6.35 32.84 -8.17
CA SER A 146 -6.39 33.85 -9.24
C SER A 146 -7.86 34.15 -9.60
N GLY A 147 -8.18 35.41 -9.90
CA GLY A 147 -9.53 35.82 -10.32
C GLY A 147 -10.04 35.06 -11.56
N LEU A 148 -9.13 34.50 -12.37
CA LEU A 148 -9.48 33.66 -13.52
C LEU A 148 -10.27 32.40 -13.13
N THR A 149 -9.97 31.81 -11.97
CA THR A 149 -10.73 30.64 -11.47
C THR A 149 -12.15 30.98 -11.08
N TYR A 150 -12.40 32.20 -10.62
CA TYR A 150 -13.76 32.68 -10.34
C TYR A 150 -14.54 32.92 -11.65
N LYS A 151 -13.86 33.43 -12.68
CA LYS A 151 -14.50 33.73 -13.98
C LYS A 151 -14.89 32.46 -14.76
N LEU A 152 -14.10 31.38 -14.65
CA LEU A 152 -14.35 30.11 -15.34
C LEU A 152 -15.26 29.14 -14.57
N PHE A 153 -15.17 29.09 -13.23
CA PHE A 153 -15.83 28.06 -12.41
C PHE A 153 -16.72 28.63 -11.29
N GLY A 154 -16.87 29.96 -11.22
CA GLY A 154 -17.69 30.64 -10.22
C GLY A 154 -17.19 30.51 -8.77
N PHE A 155 -18.11 30.77 -7.84
CA PHE A 155 -17.84 30.70 -6.39
C PHE A 155 -17.52 29.27 -5.92
N SER A 156 -18.26 28.28 -6.41
CA SER A 156 -18.05 26.86 -6.10
C SER A 156 -16.68 26.38 -6.54
N GLY A 157 -16.20 26.80 -7.72
CA GLY A 157 -14.86 26.50 -8.21
C GLY A 157 -13.74 27.15 -7.38
N MET A 158 -13.95 28.37 -6.89
CA MET A 158 -13.00 29.01 -5.98
C MET A 158 -12.86 28.23 -4.67
N LEU A 159 -13.97 27.81 -4.08
CA LEU A 159 -13.96 27.01 -2.84
C LEU A 159 -13.29 25.65 -3.05
N ALA A 160 -13.57 24.98 -4.17
CA ALA A 160 -12.90 23.73 -4.54
C ALA A 160 -11.38 23.92 -4.70
N SER A 161 -10.95 24.98 -5.40
CA SER A 161 -9.53 25.30 -5.58
C SER A 161 -8.82 25.62 -4.26
N LYS A 162 -9.49 26.36 -3.36
CA LYS A 162 -8.97 26.60 -2.00
C LYS A 162 -8.88 25.31 -1.20
N ASN A 163 -9.85 24.40 -1.31
CA ASN A 163 -9.84 23.10 -0.64
C ASN A 163 -8.66 22.23 -1.12
N PHE A 164 -8.43 22.14 -2.43
CA PHE A 164 -7.28 21.41 -2.99
C PHE A 164 -5.94 22.02 -2.57
N LYS A 165 -5.84 23.36 -2.51
CA LYS A 165 -4.65 24.04 -1.99
C LYS A 165 -4.45 23.84 -0.49
N ARG A 166 -5.53 23.64 0.28
CA ARG A 166 -5.52 23.38 1.72
C ARG A 166 -4.86 22.04 2.05
N ASN A 167 -5.13 21.01 1.27
CA ASN A 167 -4.63 19.65 1.52
C ASN A 167 -3.87 19.06 0.32
N ARG A 168 -2.87 19.80 -0.17
CA ARG A 168 -2.05 19.44 -1.34
C ARG A 168 -1.46 18.03 -1.27
N LYS A 169 -1.16 17.55 -0.06
CA LYS A 169 -0.63 16.21 0.17
C LYS A 169 -1.68 15.13 -0.12
N LYS A 170 -2.88 15.27 0.45
CA LYS A 170 -4.00 14.33 0.25
C LYS A 170 -4.45 14.32 -1.21
N TYR A 171 -4.53 15.49 -1.86
CA TYR A 171 -4.81 15.59 -3.30
C TYR A 171 -3.78 14.84 -4.15
N ARG A 172 -2.48 15.07 -3.93
CA ARG A 172 -1.41 14.33 -4.64
C ARG A 172 -1.51 12.83 -4.40
N THR A 173 -1.80 12.40 -3.17
CA THR A 173 -1.95 10.98 -2.86
C THR A 173 -3.14 10.36 -3.62
N THR A 174 -4.29 11.03 -3.69
CA THR A 174 -5.48 10.56 -4.42
C THR A 174 -5.25 10.49 -5.94
N VAL A 175 -4.63 11.51 -6.52
CA VAL A 175 -4.31 11.52 -7.96
C VAL A 175 -3.28 10.43 -8.29
N PHE A 176 -2.27 10.27 -7.45
CA PHE A 176 -1.24 9.26 -7.64
C PHE A 176 -1.79 7.83 -7.46
N SER A 177 -2.68 7.59 -6.50
CA SER A 177 -3.33 6.28 -6.34
C SER A 177 -4.22 5.93 -7.53
N LEU A 178 -4.96 6.91 -8.06
CA LEU A 178 -5.79 6.72 -9.25
C LEU A 178 -4.91 6.39 -10.48
N PHE A 179 -3.82 7.13 -10.65
CA PHE A 179 -2.87 6.90 -11.74
C PHE A 179 -2.23 5.50 -11.65
N ILE A 180 -1.76 5.09 -10.47
CA ILE A 180 -1.23 3.74 -10.25
C ILE A 180 -2.27 2.67 -10.58
N SER A 181 -3.53 2.86 -10.15
CA SER A 181 -4.60 1.90 -10.42
C SER A 181 -4.83 1.72 -11.93
N ILE A 182 -4.85 2.83 -12.69
CA ILE A 182 -5.03 2.79 -14.15
C ILE A 182 -3.84 2.10 -14.83
N VAL A 183 -2.61 2.45 -14.43
CA VAL A 183 -1.39 1.86 -15.00
C VAL A 183 -1.30 0.36 -14.70
N LEU A 184 -1.64 -0.06 -13.48
CA LEU A 184 -1.69 -1.48 -13.11
C LEU A 184 -2.74 -2.24 -13.92
N PHE A 185 -3.94 -1.66 -14.06
CA PHE A 185 -5.01 -2.28 -14.83
C PHE A 185 -4.61 -2.48 -16.30
N VAL A 186 -4.12 -1.42 -16.95
CA VAL A 186 -3.70 -1.47 -18.36
C VAL A 186 -2.53 -2.44 -18.57
N SER A 187 -1.56 -2.45 -17.66
CA SER A 187 -0.42 -3.37 -17.74
C SER A 187 -0.84 -4.83 -17.53
N ALA A 188 -1.77 -5.10 -16.62
CA ALA A 188 -2.28 -6.45 -16.38
C ALA A 188 -3.09 -6.95 -17.58
N THR A 189 -3.99 -6.14 -18.12
CA THR A 189 -4.76 -6.51 -19.32
C THR A 189 -3.85 -6.71 -20.54
N SER A 190 -2.83 -5.86 -20.71
CA SER A 190 -1.89 -6.00 -21.83
C SER A 190 -1.04 -7.27 -21.74
N SER A 191 -0.75 -7.77 -20.55
CA SER A 191 0.04 -9.01 -20.37
C SER A 191 -0.78 -10.28 -20.55
N VAL A 192 -2.11 -10.17 -20.58
CA VAL A 192 -3.03 -11.28 -20.84
C VAL A 192 -3.36 -11.42 -22.34
N VAL A 193 -3.15 -10.34 -23.11
CA VAL A 193 -3.45 -10.27 -24.55
C VAL A 193 -2.26 -10.64 -25.43
N ILE A 194 -1.04 -10.69 -24.87
CA ILE A 194 0.20 -11.14 -25.53
C ILE A 194 0.48 -12.58 -25.09
#